data_AF-A0A9D1GX38-F1
#
_entry.id   AF-A0A9D1GX38-F1
#
_cell.length_a   1.000
_cell.length_b   1.000
_cell.length_c   1.000
_cell.angle_alpha   90.00
_cell.angle_beta   90.00
_cell.angle_gamma   90.00
#
_symmetry.space_group_name_H-M   'P 1'
#
loop_
_entity.id
_entity.type
_entity.pdbx_description
1 polymer ?
#
loop_
_entity_poly.entity_id
_entity_poly.type
_entity_poly.pdbx_seq_one_letter_code
_entity_poly.pdbx_strand_id
1 'polypeptide(L)'
;MADRALRGAGLGSKSFEDETGVEFAPRQQLGFDCPNGHHFELTFSEEAETPALWECPRCGLESRRTDGVEPEAKEVKPQRTHWDMLRE
;
A
#
# COMPACT_ATOMS: atom_id res chain seq x y z
N MET A 1 29.68 31.60 -25.25
CA MET A 1 28.25 31.45 -24.93
C MET A 1 27.97 29.98 -24.76
N ALA A 2 27.36 29.56 -23.64
CA ALA A 2 27.28 28.18 -23.21
C ALA A 2 26.33 27.36 -24.10
N ASP A 3 26.88 26.69 -25.11
CA ASP A 3 26.15 25.79 -26.00
C ASP A 3 26.00 24.41 -25.35
N ARG A 4 25.16 24.32 -24.31
CA ARG A 4 24.82 23.03 -23.70
C ARG A 4 23.32 22.92 -23.53
N ALA A 5 22.71 22.10 -24.37
CA ALA A 5 21.29 21.78 -24.31
C ALA A 5 20.93 21.15 -22.95
N LEU A 6 19.90 21.69 -22.30
CA LEU A 6 19.29 21.10 -21.11
C LEU A 6 18.50 19.86 -21.55
N ARG A 7 18.91 18.67 -21.11
CA ARG A 7 18.12 17.44 -21.25
C ARG A 7 17.50 17.10 -19.90
N GLY A 8 16.17 17.05 -19.85
CA GLY A 8 15.44 16.49 -18.72
C GLY A 8 15.35 14.96 -18.86
N ALA A 9 15.64 14.25 -17.78
CA ALA A 9 15.34 12.82 -17.65
C ALA A 9 14.40 12.64 -16.46
N GLY A 10 13.30 11.91 -16.65
CA GLY A 10 12.40 11.52 -15.57
C GLY A 10 12.98 10.38 -14.73
N LEU A 11 12.49 10.19 -13.51
CA LEU A 11 12.91 9.12 -12.59
C LEU A 11 12.45 7.71 -13.01
N GLY A 12 11.79 7.56 -14.16
CA GLY A 12 11.29 6.29 -14.67
C GLY A 12 12.30 5.55 -15.55
N SER A 13 12.39 4.23 -15.39
CA SER A 13 13.11 3.33 -16.31
C SER A 13 12.22 2.94 -17.49
N LYS A 14 12.82 2.79 -18.67
CA LYS A 14 12.14 2.22 -19.85
C LYS A 14 12.83 0.91 -20.23
N SER A 15 12.08 -0.19 -20.33
CA SER A 15 12.53 -1.44 -20.96
C SER A 15 12.00 -1.52 -22.40
N PHE A 16 12.66 -2.34 -23.22
CA PHE A 16 12.26 -2.61 -24.61
C PHE A 16 11.67 -4.02 -24.74
N GLU A 17 10.89 -4.44 -23.75
CA GLU A 17 10.25 -5.75 -23.73
C GLU A 17 8.99 -5.73 -24.61
N ASP A 18 8.74 -6.84 -25.31
CA ASP A 18 7.59 -7.03 -26.18
C ASP A 18 6.47 -7.72 -25.39
N GLU A 19 5.22 -7.26 -25.55
CA GLU A 19 4.07 -7.79 -24.81
C GLU A 19 3.55 -9.11 -25.39
N THR A 20 4.07 -9.55 -26.55
CA THR A 20 3.59 -10.75 -27.23
C THR A 20 3.94 -12.04 -26.49
N GLY A 21 2.91 -12.80 -26.11
CA GLY A 21 3.06 -14.11 -25.44
C GLY A 21 3.24 -14.06 -23.92
N VAL A 22 3.03 -12.91 -23.28
CA VAL A 22 3.07 -12.80 -21.82
C VAL A 22 1.79 -13.39 -21.23
N GLU A 23 1.94 -14.47 -20.46
CA GLU A 23 0.87 -15.02 -19.64
C GLU A 23 0.76 -14.21 -18.34
N PHE A 24 -0.45 -13.79 -17.99
CA PHE A 24 -0.68 -13.08 -16.74
C PHE A 24 -0.48 -14.02 -15.56
N ALA A 25 0.28 -13.57 -14.56
CA ALA A 25 0.40 -14.28 -13.30
C ALA A 25 -0.98 -14.45 -12.63
N PRO A 26 -1.18 -15.57 -11.91
CA PRO A 26 -2.42 -15.81 -11.18
C PRO A 26 -2.65 -14.71 -10.14
N ARG A 27 -3.90 -14.22 -10.07
CA ARG A 27 -4.28 -13.07 -9.26
C ARG A 27 -5.64 -13.27 -8.60
N GLN A 28 -5.79 -12.75 -7.40
CA GLN A 28 -7.01 -12.77 -6.61
C GLN A 28 -7.50 -11.36 -6.31
N GLN A 29 -8.82 -11.19 -6.21
CA GLN A 29 -9.45 -9.93 -5.84
C GLN A 29 -9.87 -9.99 -4.37
N LEU A 30 -9.47 -8.99 -3.60
CA LEU A 30 -9.77 -8.87 -2.17
C LEU A 30 -10.56 -7.60 -1.90
N GLY A 31 -11.68 -7.75 -1.20
CA GLY A 31 -12.49 -6.63 -0.74
C GLY A 31 -11.97 -6.03 0.57
N PHE A 32 -12.01 -4.71 0.67
CA PHE A 32 -11.69 -3.96 1.89
C PHE A 32 -12.80 -2.97 2.22
N ASP A 33 -13.12 -2.88 3.50
CA ASP A 33 -14.10 -1.99 4.07
C ASP A 33 -13.43 -0.97 4.98
N CYS A 34 -13.57 0.30 4.61
CA CYS A 34 -13.08 1.42 5.40
C CYS A 34 -14.10 1.80 6.49
N PRO A 35 -13.67 2.24 7.69
CA PRO A 35 -14.58 2.72 8.75
C PRO A 35 -15.50 3.88 8.32
N ASN A 36 -15.09 4.65 7.31
CA ASN A 36 -15.91 5.71 6.69
C ASN A 36 -16.95 5.19 5.67
N GLY A 37 -17.14 3.88 5.51
CA GLY A 37 -18.14 3.29 4.61
C GLY A 37 -17.71 3.19 3.15
N HIS A 38 -16.42 3.26 2.84
CA HIS A 38 -15.90 2.98 1.49
C HIS A 38 -15.60 1.50 1.34
N HIS A 39 -16.25 0.85 0.37
CA HIS A 39 -15.90 -0.49 -0.08
C HIS A 39 -15.05 -0.40 -1.35
N PHE A 40 -13.96 -1.16 -1.42
CA PHE A 40 -13.12 -1.22 -2.61
C PHE A 40 -12.42 -2.58 -2.75
N GLU A 41 -12.10 -2.95 -3.98
CA GLU A 41 -11.47 -4.22 -4.31
C GLU A 41 -10.03 -3.97 -4.79
N LEU A 42 -9.11 -4.81 -4.33
CA LEU A 42 -7.70 -4.79 -4.73
C LEU A 42 -7.28 -6.13 -5.30
N THR A 43 -6.50 -6.07 -6.37
CA THR A 43 -5.94 -7.26 -7.01
C THR A 43 -4.57 -7.57 -6.41
N PHE A 44 -4.43 -8.75 -5.83
CA PHE A 44 -3.17 -9.30 -5.34
C PHE A 44 -2.75 -10.51 -6.18
N SER A 45 -1.47 -10.85 -6.20
CA SER A 45 -1.02 -12.14 -6.73
C SER A 45 -1.56 -13.27 -5.87
N GLU A 46 -1.91 -14.40 -6.47
CA GLU A 46 -2.40 -15.58 -5.75
C GLU A 46 -1.32 -16.19 -4.83
N GLU A 47 -0.05 -16.03 -5.19
CA GLU A 47 1.09 -16.51 -4.39
C GLU A 47 1.51 -15.53 -3.28
N ALA A 48 0.94 -14.33 -3.24
CA ALA A 48 1.33 -13.30 -2.27
C ALA A 48 0.58 -13.47 -0.94
N GLU A 49 1.29 -13.22 0.16
CA GLU A 49 0.66 -13.12 1.46
C GLU A 49 -0.18 -11.85 1.52
N THR A 50 -1.49 -12.02 1.72
CA THR A 50 -2.44 -10.92 1.63
C THR A 50 -2.66 -10.28 3.00
N PRO A 51 -2.44 -8.96 3.14
CA PRO A 51 -2.56 -8.29 4.43
C PRO A 51 -4.02 -8.22 4.88
N ALA A 52 -4.23 -8.14 6.20
CA ALA A 52 -5.56 -7.97 6.81
C ALA A 52 -6.02 -6.49 6.81
N LEU A 53 -5.06 -5.56 6.75
CA LEU A 53 -5.29 -4.13 6.72
C LEU A 53 -4.69 -3.54 5.45
N TRP A 54 -5.42 -2.59 4.84
CA TRP A 54 -4.94 -1.85 3.69
C TRP A 54 -5.30 -0.37 3.78
N GLU A 55 -4.45 0.50 3.23
CA GLU A 55 -4.74 1.94 3.19
C GLU A 55 -5.81 2.25 2.14
N CYS A 56 -6.90 2.87 2.57
CA CYS A 56 -7.99 3.23 1.66
C CYS A 56 -7.50 4.28 0.65
N PRO A 57 -7.59 4.03 -0.68
CA PRO A 57 -7.11 4.94 -1.71
C PRO A 57 -7.86 6.28 -1.77
N ARG A 58 -9.00 6.39 -1.08
CA ARG A 58 -9.81 7.62 -1.02
C ARG A 58 -9.54 8.49 0.21
N CYS A 59 -9.23 7.90 1.35
CA CYS A 59 -9.15 8.63 2.62
C CYS A 59 -7.85 8.43 3.40
N GLY A 60 -6.98 7.51 2.97
CA GLY A 60 -5.71 7.23 3.64
C GLY A 60 -5.84 6.52 4.99
N LEU A 61 -7.06 6.15 5.40
CA LEU A 61 -7.29 5.41 6.64
C LEU A 61 -7.09 3.91 6.42
N GLU A 62 -6.72 3.23 7.50
CA GLU A 62 -6.66 1.76 7.54
C GLU A 62 -8.07 1.18 7.37
N SER A 63 -8.23 0.37 6.33
CA SER A 63 -9.42 -0.40 6.00
C SER A 63 -9.19 -1.86 6.32
N ARG A 64 -10.26 -2.56 6.73
CA ARG A 64 -10.21 -3.97 7.11
C ARG A 64 -10.65 -4.84 5.95
N ARG A 65 -10.01 -5.99 5.77
CA ARG A 65 -10.39 -6.95 4.73
C ARG A 65 -11.78 -7.54 5.01
N THR A 66 -12.61 -7.63 3.97
CA THR A 66 -13.99 -8.15 4.05
C THR A 66 -14.02 -9.66 4.33
N ASP A 67 -12.94 -10.40 4.03
CA ASP A 67 -12.83 -11.86 4.27
C ASP A 67 -12.77 -12.28 5.75
N GLY A 68 -12.88 -11.33 6.68
CA GLY A 68 -12.98 -11.60 8.12
C GLY A 68 -11.65 -11.95 8.80
N VAL A 69 -10.52 -11.90 8.08
CA VAL A 69 -9.19 -12.07 8.69
C VAL A 69 -8.92 -10.91 9.64
N GLU A 70 -8.79 -11.21 10.93
CA GLU A 70 -8.45 -10.22 11.94
C GLU A 70 -6.96 -9.90 11.92
N PRO A 71 -6.58 -8.61 11.92
CA PRO A 71 -5.18 -8.25 12.07
C PRO A 71 -4.69 -8.68 13.45
N GLU A 72 -3.51 -9.30 13.49
CA GLU A 72 -2.80 -9.49 14.75
C GLU A 72 -2.52 -8.11 15.37
N ALA A 73 -3.09 -7.87 16.55
CA ALA A 73 -2.86 -6.65 17.30
C ALA A 73 -1.40 -6.63 17.78
N LYS A 74 -0.57 -5.82 17.12
CA LYS A 74 0.79 -5.56 17.59
C LYS A 74 0.70 -4.71 18.85
N GLU A 75 1.29 -5.19 19.94
CA GLU A 75 1.43 -4.40 21.18
C GLU A 75 2.32 -3.18 20.90
N VAL A 76 1.71 -2.01 20.79
CA VAL A 76 2.44 -0.74 20.64
C VAL A 76 2.78 -0.22 22.02
N LYS A 77 4.08 0.02 22.28
CA LYS A 77 4.50 0.73 23.50
C LYS A 77 3.89 2.13 23.48
N PRO A 78 3.17 2.54 24.52
CA PRO A 78 2.58 3.87 24.57
C PRO A 78 3.69 4.92 24.49
N GLN A 79 3.38 6.01 23.78
CA GLN A 79 4.30 7.16 23.72
C GLN A 79 4.41 7.79 25.10
N ARG A 80 5.62 8.24 25.48
CA ARG A 80 5.82 8.94 26.76
C ARG A 80 4.91 10.15 26.81
N THR A 81 4.09 10.23 27.85
CA THR A 81 3.22 11.38 28.07
C THR A 81 3.96 12.46 28.86
N HIS A 82 3.49 13.70 28.78
CA HIS A 82 4.03 14.79 29.59
C HIS A 82 3.94 14.49 31.11
N TRP A 83 2.95 13.69 31.52
CA TRP A 83 2.80 13.27 32.92
C TRP A 83 3.86 12.25 33.35
N ASP A 84 4.29 11.37 32.44
CA ASP A 84 5.40 10.44 32.70
C ASP A 84 6.71 11.20 32.92
N MET A 85 6.90 12.34 32.23
CA MET A 85 8.07 13.21 32.42
C MET A 85 8.03 14.00 33.75
N LEU A 86 6.85 14.23 34.32
CA LEU A 86 6.69 14.97 35.59
C LEU A 86 6.82 14.07 36.83
N ARG A 87 6.59 12.76 36.66
CA ARG A 87 6.67 11.75 37.74
C ARG A 87 8.06 11.13 37.93
N GLU A 88 9.01 11.43 37.04
CA GLU A 88 10.44 11.12 37.16
C GLU A 88 11.17 12.19 37.97
#